data_AF-A0A7Y4QKM7-F1
#
_entry.id   AF-A0A7Y4QKM7-F1
#
_cell.length_a   1.000
_cell.length_b   1.000
_cell.length_c   1.000
_cell.angle_alpha   90.00
_cell.angle_beta   90.00
_cell.angle_gamma   90.00
#
_symmetry.space_group_name_H-M   'P 1'
#
loop_
_entity.id
_entity.type
_entity.pdbx_description
1 polymer ?
#
loop_
_entity_poly.entity_id
_entity_poly.type
_entity_poly.pdbx_seq_one_letter_code
_entity_poly.pdbx_strand_id
1 'polypeptide(L)'
;MSKSKKSKLDQFAGTLAEMDVEKKTIDEMRAWLKGEGVSVSSGRLSVYLESLRNLKELDQSNDLLEQFQEFTRKKNPDWSPEKVRQTGIDFFVAHTVAKKDANKFATIVTLDQNERFGKTKAAQKDRQLDQQDRKIKLMEQKAAAFDQAKGVMGDQALSEEQRASRMRELFGM
;
A
#
# COMPACT_ATOMS: atom_id res chain seq x y z
N MET A 1 1.78 15.14 -0.83
CA MET A 1 1.78 14.72 -2.25
C MET A 1 2.95 15.37 -2.97
N SER A 2 4.04 14.64 -3.21
CA SER A 2 5.19 15.16 -3.95
C SER A 2 4.82 15.21 -5.44
N LYS A 3 4.82 16.40 -6.05
CA LYS A 3 4.66 16.55 -7.50
C LYS A 3 5.91 15.95 -8.15
N SER A 4 5.81 14.73 -8.68
CA SER A 4 6.85 14.14 -9.51
C SER A 4 7.15 15.11 -10.66
N LYS A 5 8.35 15.70 -10.66
CA LYS A 5 8.79 16.58 -11.75
C LYS A 5 9.05 15.71 -12.97
N LYS A 6 8.24 15.86 -14.03
CA LYS A 6 8.48 15.24 -15.35
C LYS A 6 9.91 15.51 -15.80
N SER A 7 10.64 14.47 -16.19
CA SER A 7 12.00 14.58 -16.69
C SER A 7 11.97 15.20 -18.09
N LYS A 8 12.99 16.01 -18.42
CA LYS A 8 13.19 16.47 -19.81
C LYS A 8 13.47 15.32 -20.80
N LEU A 9 13.80 14.14 -20.29
CA LEU A 9 14.00 12.93 -21.10
C LEU A 9 12.67 12.24 -21.43
N ASP A 10 11.57 12.54 -20.72
CA ASP A 10 10.27 11.87 -20.92
C ASP A 10 9.73 12.10 -22.35
N GLN A 11 10.00 13.26 -22.93
CA GLN A 11 9.61 13.58 -24.32
C GLN A 11 10.35 12.72 -25.37
N PHE A 12 11.47 12.10 -24.99
CA PHE A 12 12.27 11.24 -25.86
C PHE A 12 12.19 9.76 -25.46
N ALA A 13 11.27 9.39 -24.56
CA ALA A 13 11.18 8.04 -24.01
C ALA A 13 11.10 6.96 -25.09
N GLY A 14 10.25 7.16 -26.11
CA GLY A 14 10.07 6.22 -27.22
C GLY A 14 11.36 6.01 -28.02
N THR A 15 11.94 7.10 -28.53
CA THR A 15 13.18 7.05 -29.33
C THR A 15 14.36 6.49 -28.54
N LEU A 16 14.50 6.87 -27.26
CA LEU A 16 15.55 6.32 -26.40
C LEU A 16 15.37 4.82 -26.15
N ALA A 17 14.13 4.34 -26.02
CA ALA A 17 13.85 2.92 -25.91
C ALA A 17 14.15 2.15 -27.22
N GLU A 18 13.87 2.75 -28.38
CA GLU A 18 14.21 2.18 -29.69
C GLU A 18 15.73 2.07 -29.87
N MET A 19 16.46 3.15 -29.62
CA MET A 19 17.94 3.16 -29.67
C MET A 19 18.55 2.13 -28.72
N ASP A 20 17.92 1.89 -27.57
CA ASP A 20 18.36 0.90 -26.60
C ASP A 20 18.14 -0.54 -27.09
N VAL A 21 17.00 -0.80 -27.75
CA VAL A 21 16.73 -2.08 -28.43
C VAL A 21 17.71 -2.31 -29.58
N GLU A 22 18.08 -1.26 -30.31
CA GLU A 22 19.12 -1.28 -31.34
C GLU A 22 20.55 -1.41 -30.78
N LYS A 23 20.70 -1.47 -29.45
CA LYS A 23 21.98 -1.57 -28.73
C LYS A 23 22.92 -0.40 -29.02
N LYS A 24 22.38 0.80 -29.25
CA LYS A 24 23.18 2.03 -29.29
C LYS A 24 23.86 2.24 -27.94
N THR A 25 25.09 2.73 -27.98
CA THR A 25 25.86 3.06 -26.79
C THR A 25 25.32 4.32 -26.11
N ILE A 26 25.61 4.45 -24.81
CA ILE A 26 25.26 5.65 -24.03
C ILE A 26 25.83 6.93 -24.67
N ASP A 27 27.02 6.87 -25.25
CA ASP A 27 27.63 8.04 -25.87
C ASP A 27 26.98 8.43 -27.21
N GLU A 28 26.53 7.45 -28.01
CA GLU A 28 25.74 7.72 -29.22
C GLU A 28 24.39 8.36 -28.87
N MET A 29 23.69 7.83 -27.88
CA MET A 29 22.42 8.40 -27.41
C MET A 29 22.60 9.81 -26.83
N ARG A 30 23.71 10.07 -26.14
CA ARG A 30 24.04 11.41 -25.63
C ARG A 30 24.39 12.39 -26.75
N ALA A 31 25.11 11.94 -27.77
CA ALA A 31 25.41 12.75 -28.93
C ALA A 31 24.11 13.15 -29.65
N TRP A 32 23.18 12.20 -29.81
CA TRP A 32 21.86 12.47 -30.35
C TRP A 32 21.06 13.46 -29.49
N LEU A 33 20.95 13.22 -28.17
CA LEU A 33 20.27 14.14 -27.24
C LEU A 33 20.86 15.56 -27.28
N LYS A 34 22.18 15.68 -27.44
CA LYS A 34 22.85 16.98 -27.59
C LYS A 34 22.42 17.69 -28.89
N GLY A 35 22.21 16.95 -29.98
CA GLY A 35 21.62 17.45 -31.22
C GLY A 35 20.20 17.97 -31.02
N GLU A 36 19.42 17.31 -30.16
CA GLU A 36 18.07 17.72 -29.73
C GLU A 36 18.07 18.84 -28.65
N GLY A 37 19.23 19.45 -28.36
CA GLY A 37 19.36 20.54 -27.40
C GLY A 37 19.34 20.11 -25.92
N VAL A 38 19.46 18.82 -25.64
CA VAL A 38 19.45 18.26 -24.27
C VAL A 38 20.81 17.66 -23.90
N SER A 39 21.47 18.27 -22.91
CA SER A 39 22.72 17.73 -22.35
C SER A 39 22.43 16.96 -21.07
N VAL A 40 22.88 15.70 -21.02
CA VAL A 40 22.78 14.83 -19.83
C VAL A 40 24.08 14.07 -19.59
N SER A 41 24.31 13.71 -18.32
CA SER A 41 25.41 12.82 -17.95
C SER A 41 25.09 11.37 -18.35
N SER A 42 26.14 10.58 -18.59
CA SER A 42 26.06 9.14 -18.86
C SER A 42 25.34 8.38 -17.74
N GLY A 43 25.67 8.67 -16.48
CA GLY A 43 24.99 8.06 -15.33
C GLY A 43 23.48 8.36 -15.29
N ARG A 44 23.08 9.60 -15.57
CA ARG A 44 21.66 9.99 -15.62
C ARG A 44 20.91 9.27 -16.75
N LEU A 45 21.53 9.16 -17.93
CA LEU A 45 20.93 8.46 -19.05
C LEU A 45 20.80 6.95 -18.78
N SER A 46 21.84 6.33 -18.21
CA SER A 46 21.81 4.91 -17.82
C SER A 46 20.65 4.59 -16.88
N VAL A 47 20.49 5.37 -15.81
CA VAL A 47 19.39 5.20 -14.84
C VAL A 47 18.02 5.40 -15.51
N TYR A 48 17.92 6.36 -16.43
CA TYR A 48 16.68 6.62 -17.16
C TYR A 48 16.30 5.46 -18.08
N LEU A 49 17.26 4.90 -18.83
CA LEU A 49 17.04 3.73 -19.68
C LEU A 49 16.64 2.50 -18.87
N GLU A 50 17.29 2.27 -17.73
CA GLU A 50 16.90 1.22 -16.79
C GLU A 50 15.44 1.41 -16.33
N SER A 51 15.04 2.63 -15.99
CA SER A 51 13.66 2.94 -15.66
C SER A 51 12.68 2.66 -16.81
N LEU A 52 13.05 2.97 -18.06
CA LEU A 52 12.21 2.67 -19.24
C LEU A 52 12.07 1.17 -19.46
N ARG A 53 13.15 0.41 -19.33
CA ARG A 53 13.12 -1.06 -19.41
C ARG A 53 12.20 -1.63 -18.34
N ASN A 54 12.34 -1.17 -17.10
CA ASN A 54 11.51 -1.63 -15.98
C ASN A 54 10.02 -1.29 -16.20
N LEU A 55 9.69 -0.10 -16.71
CA LEU A 55 8.31 0.28 -17.03
C LEU A 55 7.72 -0.61 -18.13
N LYS A 56 8.47 -0.87 -19.20
CA LYS A 56 8.03 -1.76 -20.27
C LYS A 56 7.83 -3.20 -19.77
N GLU A 57 8.70 -3.69 -18.90
CA GLU A 57 8.53 -5.00 -18.28
C GLU A 57 7.30 -5.06 -17.36
N LEU A 58 6.98 -3.98 -16.65
CA LEU A 58 5.78 -3.88 -15.82
C LEU A 58 4.51 -3.90 -16.68
N ASP A 59 4.47 -3.15 -17.77
CA ASP A 59 3.33 -3.15 -18.70
C ASP A 59 3.11 -4.54 -19.31
N GLN A 60 4.19 -5.20 -19.76
CA GLN A 60 4.13 -6.57 -20.26
C GLN A 60 3.66 -7.58 -19.20
N SER A 61 4.05 -7.36 -17.94
CA SER A 61 3.62 -8.21 -16.83
C SER A 61 2.14 -7.98 -16.47
N ASN A 62 1.65 -6.74 -16.59
CA ASN A 62 0.24 -6.40 -16.40
C ASN A 62 -0.63 -7.05 -17.49
N ASP A 63 -0.23 -6.94 -18.77
CA ASP A 63 -0.94 -7.59 -19.87
C ASP A 63 -1.03 -9.11 -19.65
N LEU A 64 0.08 -9.73 -19.22
CA LEU A 64 0.11 -11.16 -18.94
C LEU A 64 -0.76 -11.53 -17.73
N LEU A 65 -0.81 -10.67 -16.71
CA LEU A 65 -1.68 -10.85 -15.55
C LEU A 65 -3.15 -10.75 -15.94
N GLU A 66 -3.53 -9.78 -16.76
CA GLU A 66 -4.90 -9.62 -17.26
C GLU A 66 -5.34 -10.84 -18.08
N GLN A 67 -4.50 -11.28 -19.02
CA GLN A 67 -4.75 -12.49 -19.81
C GLN A 67 -4.88 -13.73 -18.90
N PHE A 68 -4.02 -13.85 -17.88
CA PHE A 68 -4.10 -14.94 -16.92
C PHE A 68 -5.41 -14.91 -16.13
N GLN A 69 -5.83 -13.74 -15.64
CA GLN A 69 -7.07 -13.56 -14.89
C GLN A 69 -8.29 -13.88 -15.74
N GLU A 70 -8.31 -13.44 -17.00
CA GLU A 70 -9.39 -13.73 -17.93
C GLU A 70 -9.46 -15.22 -18.24
N PHE A 71 -8.32 -15.85 -18.52
CA PHE A 71 -8.23 -17.31 -18.71
C PHE A 71 -8.74 -18.08 -17.48
N THR A 72 -8.30 -17.72 -16.28
CA THR A 72 -8.68 -18.42 -15.05
C THR A 72 -10.15 -18.22 -14.70
N ARG A 73 -10.72 -17.03 -14.89
CA ARG A 73 -12.17 -16.81 -14.71
C ARG A 73 -13.01 -17.63 -15.69
N LYS A 74 -12.57 -17.73 -16.95
CA LYS A 74 -13.26 -18.53 -17.96
C LYS A 74 -13.21 -20.03 -17.66
N LYS A 75 -12.09 -20.52 -17.12
CA LYS A 75 -11.88 -21.94 -16.80
C LYS A 75 -12.43 -22.35 -15.43
N ASN A 76 -12.45 -21.43 -14.47
CA ASN A 76 -12.86 -21.66 -13.10
C ASN A 76 -13.77 -20.53 -12.63
N PRO A 77 -15.03 -20.48 -13.12
CA PRO A 77 -15.95 -19.38 -12.83
C PRO A 77 -16.32 -19.27 -11.34
N ASP A 78 -16.25 -20.38 -10.61
CA ASP A 78 -16.59 -20.43 -9.19
C ASP A 78 -15.45 -19.95 -8.28
N TRP A 79 -14.28 -19.63 -8.84
CA TRP A 79 -13.16 -19.13 -8.05
C TRP A 79 -13.41 -17.70 -7.59
N SER A 80 -13.22 -17.47 -6.29
CA SER A 80 -13.23 -16.11 -5.76
C SER A 80 -12.12 -15.27 -6.40
N PRO A 81 -12.29 -13.93 -6.52
CA PRO A 81 -11.26 -13.04 -7.04
C PRO A 81 -9.92 -13.18 -6.31
N GLU A 82 -9.94 -13.48 -5.00
CA GLU A 82 -8.74 -13.73 -4.21
C GLU A 82 -8.00 -15.00 -4.67
N LYS A 83 -8.75 -16.08 -4.94
CA LYS A 83 -8.17 -17.35 -5.42
C LYS A 83 -7.55 -17.18 -6.81
N VAL A 84 -8.20 -16.44 -7.70
CA VAL A 84 -7.67 -16.10 -9.03
C VAL A 84 -6.35 -15.33 -8.89
N ARG A 85 -6.31 -14.30 -8.02
CA ARG A 85 -5.10 -13.51 -7.79
C ARG A 85 -3.96 -14.35 -7.22
N GLN A 86 -4.21 -15.16 -6.20
CA GLN A 86 -3.20 -16.02 -5.59
C GLN A 86 -2.61 -17.01 -6.61
N THR A 87 -3.46 -17.60 -7.45
CA THR A 87 -3.01 -18.52 -8.49
C THR A 87 -2.12 -17.80 -9.53
N GLY A 88 -2.41 -16.52 -9.81
CA GLY A 88 -1.55 -15.68 -10.65
C GLY A 88 -0.18 -15.46 -10.03
N ILE A 89 -0.12 -15.08 -8.75
CA ILE A 89 1.14 -14.92 -8.01
C ILE A 89 1.94 -16.22 -8.04
N ASP A 90 1.30 -17.36 -7.74
CA ASP A 90 1.95 -18.68 -7.74
C ASP A 90 2.51 -19.04 -9.13
N PHE A 91 1.76 -18.73 -10.20
CA PHE A 91 2.20 -18.92 -11.58
C PHE A 91 3.44 -18.08 -11.90
N PHE A 92 3.43 -16.79 -11.57
CA PHE A 92 4.57 -15.91 -11.81
C PHE A 92 5.80 -16.33 -11.00
N VAL A 93 5.63 -16.73 -9.74
CA VAL A 93 6.71 -17.29 -8.92
C VAL A 93 7.31 -18.53 -9.60
N ALA A 94 6.49 -19.50 -9.97
CA ALA A 94 6.95 -20.70 -10.67
C ALA A 94 7.67 -20.38 -11.99
N HIS A 95 7.17 -19.40 -12.73
CA HIS A 95 7.77 -18.96 -13.99
C HIS A 95 9.16 -18.32 -13.79
N THR A 96 9.33 -17.49 -12.76
CA THR A 96 10.63 -16.88 -12.44
C THR A 96 11.66 -17.91 -11.98
N VAL A 97 11.24 -18.90 -11.19
CA VAL A 97 12.10 -20.04 -10.79
C VAL A 97 12.53 -20.83 -12.02
N ALA A 98 11.59 -21.16 -12.93
CA ALA A 98 11.90 -21.89 -14.15
C ALA A 98 12.88 -21.13 -15.06
N LYS A 99 12.78 -19.80 -15.11
CA LYS A 99 13.70 -18.92 -15.86
C LYS A 99 15.02 -18.63 -15.14
N LYS A 100 15.21 -19.13 -13.91
CA LYS A 100 16.37 -18.84 -13.05
C LYS A 100 16.59 -17.33 -12.83
N ASP A 101 15.52 -16.55 -12.82
CA ASP A 101 15.56 -15.11 -12.62
C ASP A 101 15.37 -14.77 -11.14
N ALA A 102 16.48 -14.83 -10.39
CA ALA A 102 16.50 -14.63 -8.94
C ALA A 102 16.05 -13.22 -8.52
N ASN A 103 16.32 -12.20 -9.35
CA ASN A 103 15.94 -10.82 -9.05
C ASN A 103 14.43 -10.61 -9.18
N LYS A 104 13.81 -11.17 -10.24
CA LYS A 104 12.35 -11.13 -10.39
C LYS A 104 11.64 -11.97 -9.34
N PHE A 105 12.18 -13.13 -9.00
CA PHE A 105 11.66 -13.93 -7.88
C PHE A 105 11.64 -13.13 -6.57
N ALA A 106 12.76 -12.51 -6.19
CA ALA A 106 12.85 -11.70 -4.97
C ALA A 106 11.85 -10.54 -4.98
N THR A 107 11.67 -9.89 -6.12
CA THR A 107 10.70 -8.79 -6.29
C THR A 107 9.27 -9.26 -6.08
N ILE A 108 8.85 -10.35 -6.73
CA ILE A 108 7.49 -10.89 -6.63
C ILE A 108 7.18 -11.34 -5.21
N VAL A 109 8.11 -12.05 -4.56
CA VAL A 109 7.95 -12.51 -3.17
C VAL A 109 7.87 -11.31 -2.21
N THR A 110 8.68 -10.28 -2.42
CA THR A 110 8.63 -9.06 -1.60
C THR A 110 7.31 -8.32 -1.76
N LEU A 111 6.76 -8.24 -2.97
CA LEU A 111 5.47 -7.61 -3.24
C LEU A 111 4.31 -8.38 -2.56
N ASP A 112 4.26 -9.71 -2.70
CA ASP A 112 3.26 -10.56 -2.03
C ASP A 112 3.35 -10.43 -0.50
N GLN A 113 4.57 -10.49 0.05
CA GLN A 113 4.79 -10.28 1.48
C GLN A 113 4.33 -8.90 1.93
N ASN A 114 4.68 -7.83 1.21
CA ASN A 114 4.26 -6.48 1.56
C ASN A 114 2.74 -6.30 1.53
N GLU A 115 2.04 -6.93 0.59
CA GLU A 115 0.58 -6.92 0.56
C GLU A 115 -0.01 -7.66 1.78
N ARG A 116 0.52 -8.85 2.10
CA ARG A 116 0.09 -9.63 3.28
C ARG A 116 0.39 -8.90 4.59
N PHE A 117 1.56 -8.29 4.71
CA PHE A 117 1.93 -7.46 5.87
C PHE A 117 1.09 -6.19 5.96
N GLY A 118 0.75 -5.56 4.82
CA GLY A 118 -0.14 -4.41 4.74
C GLY A 118 -1.54 -4.72 5.27
N LYS A 119 -2.14 -5.83 4.81
CA LYS A 119 -3.43 -6.33 5.31
C LYS A 119 -3.38 -6.62 6.81
N THR A 120 -2.28 -7.20 7.30
CA THR A 120 -2.10 -7.51 8.72
C THR A 120 -1.97 -6.24 9.57
N LYS A 121 -1.22 -5.24 9.11
CA LYS A 121 -1.08 -3.94 9.80
C LYS A 121 -2.39 -3.16 9.82
N ALA A 122 -3.17 -3.18 8.74
CA ALA A 122 -4.49 -2.56 8.69
C ALA A 122 -5.43 -3.21 9.74
N ALA A 123 -5.52 -4.54 9.75
CA ALA A 123 -6.33 -5.25 10.74
C ALA A 123 -5.87 -5.03 12.20
N GLN A 124 -4.56 -4.86 12.43
CA GLN A 124 -4.04 -4.50 13.75
C GLN A 124 -4.43 -3.08 14.16
N LYS A 125 -4.38 -2.11 13.23
CA LYS A 125 -4.83 -0.74 13.49
C LYS A 125 -6.32 -0.67 13.78
N ASP A 126 -7.14 -1.40 13.03
CA ASP A 126 -8.59 -1.45 13.26
C ASP A 126 -8.90 -1.97 14.68
N ARG A 127 -8.22 -3.04 15.11
CA ARG A 127 -8.35 -3.54 16.50
C ARG A 127 -7.91 -2.52 17.55
N GLN A 128 -6.87 -1.73 17.28
CA GLN A 128 -6.42 -0.68 18.20
C GLN A 128 -7.42 0.47 18.28
N LEU A 129 -8.01 0.87 17.15
CA LEU A 129 -9.07 1.88 17.11
C LEU A 129 -10.30 1.42 17.89
N ASP A 130 -10.74 0.18 17.71
CA ASP A 130 -11.85 -0.40 18.49
C ASP A 130 -11.59 -0.37 20.00
N GLN A 131 -10.35 -0.65 20.42
CA GLN A 131 -9.96 -0.57 21.84
C GLN A 131 -9.96 0.87 22.35
N GLN A 132 -9.50 1.82 21.54
CA GLN A 132 -9.52 3.24 21.88
C GLN A 132 -10.95 3.76 21.99
N ASP A 133 -11.83 3.40 21.06
CA ASP A 133 -13.25 3.79 21.10
C ASP A 133 -13.95 3.24 22.34
N ARG A 134 -13.71 1.99 22.71
CA ARG A 134 -14.22 1.41 23.96
C ARG A 134 -13.70 2.17 25.18
N LYS A 135 -12.42 2.55 25.18
CA LYS A 135 -11.81 3.30 26.28
C LYS A 135 -12.39 4.71 26.39
N ILE A 136 -12.61 5.39 25.27
CA ILE A 136 -13.23 6.72 25.22
C ILE A 136 -14.64 6.64 25.80
N LYS A 137 -15.48 5.70 25.32
CA LYS A 137 -16.83 5.49 25.86
C LYS A 137 -16.82 5.23 27.36
N LEU A 138 -15.88 4.43 27.86
CA LEU A 138 -15.76 4.14 29.28
C LEU A 138 -15.33 5.38 30.09
N MET A 139 -14.44 6.22 29.54
CA MET A 139 -14.05 7.48 30.17
C MET A 139 -15.19 8.51 30.16
N GLU A 140 -15.97 8.58 29.09
CA GLU A 140 -17.17 9.43 29.02
C GLU A 140 -18.22 8.98 30.04
N GLN A 141 -18.46 7.67 30.17
CA GLN A 141 -19.34 7.13 31.20
C GLN A 141 -18.86 7.46 32.62
N LYS A 142 -17.55 7.34 32.87
CA LYS A 142 -16.96 7.71 34.16
C LYS A 142 -17.03 9.20 34.44
N ALA A 143 -16.82 10.05 33.42
CA ALA A 143 -16.96 11.48 33.54
C ALA A 143 -18.42 11.86 33.86
N ALA A 144 -19.39 11.28 33.14
CA ALA A 144 -20.81 11.48 33.40
C ALA A 144 -21.22 11.03 34.82
N ALA A 145 -20.75 9.86 35.27
CA ALA A 145 -20.99 9.38 36.62
C ALA A 145 -20.36 10.29 37.69
N PHE A 146 -19.17 10.85 37.41
CA PHE A 146 -18.49 11.79 38.29
C PHE A 146 -19.20 13.14 38.38
N ASP A 147 -19.72 13.66 37.27
CA ASP A 147 -20.51 14.89 37.26
C ASP A 147 -21.86 14.70 37.97
N GLN A 148 -22.51 13.54 37.79
CA GLN A 148 -23.70 13.16 38.57
C GLN A 148 -23.39 13.05 40.07
N ALA A 149 -22.28 12.43 40.43
CA ALA A 149 -21.82 12.32 41.82
C ALA A 149 -21.59 13.68 42.49
N LYS A 150 -20.99 14.64 41.76
CA LYS A 150 -20.87 16.04 42.23
C LYS A 150 -22.22 16.69 42.45
N GLY A 151 -23.18 16.46 41.56
CA GLY A 151 -24.55 16.93 41.71
C GLY A 151 -25.22 16.39 42.98
N VAL A 152 -25.07 15.09 43.25
CA VAL A 152 -25.61 14.45 44.47
C VAL A 152 -24.93 14.98 45.74
N MET A 153 -23.62 15.22 45.72
CA MET A 153 -22.88 15.74 46.86
C MET A 153 -23.20 17.22 47.16
N GLY A 154 -23.52 18.01 46.13
CA GLY A 154 -23.91 19.42 46.25
C GLY A 154 -25.39 19.64 46.61
N ASP A 155 -26.24 18.60 46.54
CA ASP A 155 -27.66 18.71 46.82
C ASP A 155 -27.94 18.75 48.34
N GLN A 156 -28.26 19.94 48.83
CA GLN A 156 -28.55 20.18 50.25
C GLN A 156 -29.85 19.53 50.73
N ALA A 157 -30.72 19.06 49.82
CA ALA A 157 -31.98 18.41 50.17
C ALA A 157 -31.82 16.93 50.57
N LEU A 158 -30.67 16.31 50.32
CA LEU A 158 -30.40 14.90 50.65
C LEU A 158 -29.67 14.77 51.99
N SER A 159 -30.14 13.84 52.82
CA SER A 159 -29.42 13.39 54.03
C SER A 159 -28.16 12.59 53.66
N GLU A 160 -27.20 12.48 54.60
CA GLU A 160 -25.94 11.77 54.34
C GLU A 160 -26.14 10.30 53.94
N GLU A 161 -27.11 9.59 54.54
CA GLU A 161 -27.44 8.22 54.14
C GLU A 161 -28.00 8.14 52.71
N GLN A 162 -28.84 9.10 52.31
CA GLN A 162 -29.39 9.14 50.95
C GLN A 162 -28.32 9.51 49.91
N ARG A 163 -27.37 10.38 50.25
CA ARG A 163 -26.20 10.66 49.40
C ARG A 163 -25.32 9.42 49.25
N ALA A 164 -25.02 8.73 50.35
CA ALA A 164 -24.21 7.51 50.32
C ALA A 164 -24.87 6.35 49.56
N SER A 165 -26.21 6.25 49.58
CA SER A 165 -26.96 5.27 48.80
C SER A 165 -26.93 5.57 47.29
N ARG A 166 -27.20 6.83 46.90
CA ARG A 166 -27.14 7.24 45.49
C ARG A 166 -25.73 7.17 44.90
N MET A 167 -24.71 7.44 45.70
CA MET A 167 -23.31 7.27 45.28
C MET A 167 -22.96 5.80 45.02
N ARG A 168 -23.48 4.86 45.82
CA ARG A 168 -23.29 3.42 45.56
C ARG A 168 -23.95 2.97 44.26
N GLU A 169 -25.17 3.43 43.98
CA GLU A 169 -25.87 3.15 42.72
C GLU A 169 -25.13 3.71 41.49
N LEU A 170 -24.62 4.94 41.56
CA LEU A 170 -23.91 5.60 40.45
C LEU A 170 -22.61 4.91 40.04
N PHE A 171 -21.94 4.26 40.98
CA PHE A 171 -20.68 3.55 40.73
C PHE A 171 -20.83 2.02 40.71
N GLY A 172 -22.06 1.50 40.84
CA GLY A 172 -22.35 0.06 40.82
C GLY A 172 -21.69 -0.73 41.94
N MET A 173 -21.58 -0.14 43.15
CA MET A 173 -20.99 -0.74 44.36
C MET A 173 -22.05 -1.23 45.34
#